data_AF-A0A1F2V0C1-F1
#
_entry.id   AF-A0A1F2V0C1-F1
#
_cell.length_a   1.000
_cell.length_b   1.000
_cell.length_c   1.000
_cell.angle_alpha   90.00
_cell.angle_beta   90.00
_cell.angle_gamma   90.00
#
_symmetry.space_group_name_H-M   'P 1'
#
loop_
_entity.id
_entity.type
_entity.pdbx_description
1 polymer ?
#
loop_
_entity_poly.entity_id
_entity_poly.type
_entity_poly.pdbx_seq_one_letter_code
_entity_poly.pdbx_strand_id
1 'polypeptide(L)'
;MAFSGDFTPVLAKHSKAFSLVDAISVGVDRMQRSFEPMRKQVEAWQKSELTDVTARIIIYQAFIEGELDVPKHLARQVHDLYFEPQHAEFRPRSMWSLSNAFTSAFKGLEPIPQFKATAKLGAFLETRFKQSF
;
A
#
# COMPACT_ATOMS: atom_id res chain seq x y z
N MET A 1 6.69 -0.56 -3.02
CA MET A 1 6.02 0.19 -4.11
C MET A 1 4.58 0.39 -3.69
N ALA A 2 4.16 1.62 -3.41
CA ALA A 2 2.79 1.95 -3.03
C ALA A 2 1.99 2.27 -4.30
N PHE A 3 1.65 1.24 -5.07
CA PHE A 3 0.67 1.35 -6.15
C PHE A 3 -0.64 0.74 -5.64
N SER A 4 -1.64 1.57 -5.36
CA SER A 4 -3.04 1.14 -5.30
C SER A 4 -3.52 0.92 -6.73
N GLY A 5 -3.15 -0.23 -7.31
CA GLY A 5 -3.67 -0.64 -8.61
C GLY A 5 -5.04 -1.26 -8.43
N ASP A 6 -6.11 -0.52 -8.73
CA ASP A 6 -7.40 -1.12 -9.02
C ASP A 6 -7.21 -2.10 -10.18
N PHE A 7 -7.20 -3.40 -9.88
CA PHE A 7 -7.08 -4.44 -10.89
C PHE A 7 -8.31 -4.40 -11.77
N THR A 8 -8.18 -3.72 -12.90
CA THR A 8 -9.17 -3.74 -13.96
C THR A 8 -8.62 -4.69 -15.02
N PRO A 9 -8.88 -6.02 -14.92
CA PRO A 9 -8.42 -6.94 -15.94
C PRO A 9 -9.04 -6.48 -17.26
N VAL A 10 -8.19 -6.10 -18.22
CA VAL A 10 -8.67 -5.82 -19.57
C VAL A 10 -9.05 -7.17 -20.14
N LEU A 11 -10.33 -7.53 -20.03
CA LEU A 11 -10.88 -8.71 -20.70
C LEU A 11 -10.48 -8.63 -22.18
N ALA A 12 -9.99 -9.74 -22.73
CA ALA A 12 -9.66 -9.83 -24.15
C ALA A 12 -10.94 -9.61 -24.98
N LYS A 13 -11.19 -8.35 -25.37
CA LYS A 13 -12.34 -7.99 -26.18
C LYS A 13 -11.93 -8.20 -27.65
N HIS A 14 -12.21 -9.38 -28.18
CA HIS A 14 -12.01 -9.69 -29.61
C HIS A 14 -13.12 -9.04 -30.46
N SER A 15 -13.19 -7.70 -30.46
CA SER A 15 -14.12 -6.96 -31.33
C SER A 15 -13.38 -6.43 -32.55
N LYS A 16 -13.96 -6.62 -33.74
CA LYS A 16 -13.37 -6.19 -35.03
C LYS A 16 -13.10 -4.68 -35.13
N ALA A 17 -13.65 -3.87 -34.23
CA ALA A 17 -13.47 -2.41 -34.15
C ALA A 17 -12.73 -1.94 -32.88
N PHE A 18 -12.00 -2.83 -32.19
CA PHE A 18 -11.24 -2.45 -31.00
C PHE A 18 -9.97 -1.67 -31.37
N SER A 19 -9.92 -0.39 -31.01
CA SER A 19 -8.70 0.43 -31.08
C SER A 19 -7.90 0.25 -29.79
N LEU A 20 -6.77 -0.46 -29.90
CA LEU A 20 -5.85 -0.65 -28.78
C LEU A 20 -5.27 0.68 -28.28
N VAL A 21 -4.99 1.60 -29.20
CA VAL A 21 -4.46 2.94 -28.87
C VAL A 21 -5.45 3.71 -28.00
N ASP A 22 -6.73 3.73 -28.37
CA ASP A 22 -7.75 4.44 -27.58
C ASP A 22 -7.96 3.79 -26.21
N ALA A 23 -7.96 2.45 -26.15
CA ALA A 23 -8.09 1.72 -24.89
C ALA A 23 -6.91 1.97 -23.93
N ILE A 24 -5.68 2.03 -24.46
CA ILE A 24 -4.49 2.37 -23.68
C ILE A 24 -4.55 3.84 -23.24
N SER A 25 -4.91 4.77 -24.14
CA SER A 25 -5.03 6.20 -23.82
C SER A 25 -6.00 6.44 -22.66
N VAL A 26 -7.17 5.80 -22.67
CA VAL A 26 -8.13 5.89 -21.55
C VAL A 26 -7.54 5.33 -20.24
N GLY A 27 -6.76 4.25 -20.32
CA GLY A 27 -6.07 3.68 -19.15
C GLY A 27 -5.01 4.62 -18.57
N VAL A 28 -4.18 5.22 -19.44
CA VAL A 28 -3.13 6.17 -19.06
C VAL A 28 -3.73 7.43 -18.46
N ASP A 29 -4.80 7.98 -19.06
CA ASP A 29 -5.49 9.16 -18.53
C ASP A 29 -6.02 8.93 -17.11
N ARG A 30 -6.56 7.74 -16.83
CA ARG A 30 -7.03 7.36 -15.49
C ARG A 30 -5.87 7.27 -14.50
N MET A 31 -4.77 6.62 -14.88
CA MET A 31 -3.56 6.54 -14.04
C MET A 31 -3.01 7.93 -13.72
N GLN A 32 -2.96 8.82 -14.70
CA GLN A 32 -2.45 10.19 -14.53
C GLN A 32 -3.35 11.00 -13.59
N ARG A 33 -4.69 10.89 -13.70
CA ARG A 33 -5.64 11.57 -12.80
C ARG A 33 -5.47 11.15 -11.34
N SER A 34 -5.11 9.90 -11.09
CA SER A 34 -4.88 9.38 -9.73
C SER A 34 -3.51 9.71 -9.16
N PHE A 35 -2.56 10.19 -9.98
CA PHE A 35 -1.19 10.44 -9.54
C PHE A 35 -1.07 11.60 -8.54
N GLU A 36 -1.71 12.74 -8.85
CA GLU A 36 -1.61 13.92 -7.99
C GLU A 36 -2.25 13.72 -6.60
N PRO A 37 -3.44 13.10 -6.47
CA PRO A 37 -3.97 12.69 -5.16
C PRO A 37 -3.03 11.75 -4.39
N MET A 38 -2.43 10.77 -5.08
CA MET A 38 -1.49 9.83 -4.48
C MET A 38 -0.24 10.55 -3.94
N ARG A 39 0.33 11.48 -4.71
CA ARG A 39 1.48 12.29 -4.28
C ARG A 39 1.17 13.08 -3.01
N LYS A 40 0.01 13.74 -2.95
CA LYS A 40 -0.44 14.48 -1.76
C LYS A 40 -0.63 13.57 -0.54
N GLN A 41 -1.17 12.37 -0.74
CA GLN A 41 -1.32 11.38 0.33
C GLN A 41 0.03 10.95 0.89
N VAL A 42 1.01 10.66 0.02
CA VAL A 42 2.38 10.33 0.44
C VAL A 42 3.03 11.46 1.24
N GLU A 43 2.89 12.70 0.79
CA GLU A 43 3.42 13.86 1.51
C GLU A 43 2.79 14.03 2.89
N ALA A 44 1.47 13.80 3.01
CA ALA A 44 0.78 13.82 4.30
C ALA A 44 1.30 12.69 5.23
N TRP A 45 1.51 11.49 4.69
CA TRP A 45 2.03 10.34 5.44
C TRP A 45 3.48 10.50 5.88
N GLN A 46 4.29 11.25 5.13
CA GLN A 46 5.66 11.56 5.51
C GLN A 46 5.74 12.57 6.66
N LYS A 47 4.84 13.56 6.69
CA LYS A 47 4.79 14.62 7.70
C LYS A 47 4.11 14.20 9.01
N SER A 48 3.41 13.08 9.01
CA SER A 48 2.67 12.59 10.17
C SER A 48 3.52 11.65 11.01
N GLU A 49 3.94 12.14 12.17
CA GLU A 49 4.65 11.33 13.16
C GLU A 49 3.67 10.43 13.91
N LEU A 50 3.97 9.13 13.91
CA LEU A 50 3.29 8.11 14.68
C LEU A 50 4.05 7.86 15.98
N THR A 51 3.31 7.74 17.07
CA THR A 51 3.90 7.19 18.30
C THR A 51 4.18 5.70 18.11
N ASP A 52 5.21 5.19 18.81
CA ASP A 52 5.53 3.76 18.80
C ASP A 52 4.34 2.90 19.25
N VAL A 53 3.51 3.42 20.17
CA VAL A 53 2.29 2.74 20.64
C VAL A 53 1.26 2.63 19.51
N THR A 54 0.99 3.73 18.81
CA THR A 54 0.07 3.74 17.67
C THR A 54 0.53 2.79 16.57
N ALA A 55 1.83 2.78 16.25
CA ALA A 55 2.38 1.86 15.26
C ALA A 55 2.21 0.38 15.67
N ARG A 56 2.45 0.05 16.95
CA ARG A 56 2.22 -1.31 17.48
C ARG A 56 0.76 -1.72 17.39
N ILE A 57 -0.17 -0.82 17.71
CA ILE A 57 -1.61 -1.08 17.58
C ILE A 57 -1.97 -1.34 16.12
N ILE A 58 -1.51 -0.52 15.17
CA ILE A 58 -1.78 -0.73 13.74
C ILE A 58 -1.29 -2.11 13.27
N ILE A 59 -0.08 -2.52 13.68
CA ILE A 59 0.47 -3.84 13.35
C ILE A 59 -0.37 -4.96 14.00
N TYR A 60 -0.78 -4.78 15.26
CA TYR A 60 -1.64 -5.73 15.97
C TYR A 60 -2.98 -5.91 15.26
N GLN A 61 -3.65 -4.82 14.87
CA GLN A 61 -4.93 -4.88 14.18
C GLN A 61 -4.80 -5.53 12.80
N ALA A 62 -3.71 -5.24 12.08
CA ALA A 62 -3.45 -5.84 10.77
C ALA A 62 -3.38 -7.38 10.83
N PHE A 63 -2.59 -7.93 11.76
CA PHE A 63 -2.25 -9.35 11.77
C PHE A 63 -3.00 -10.19 12.81
N ILE A 64 -3.29 -9.61 13.98
CA ILE A 64 -3.90 -10.34 15.10
C ILE A 64 -5.42 -10.24 15.05
N GLU A 65 -5.95 -9.03 14.90
CA GLU A 65 -7.41 -8.83 14.69
C GLU A 65 -7.84 -9.22 13.28
N GLY A 66 -6.90 -9.36 12.35
CA GLY A 66 -7.15 -9.86 11.00
C GLY A 66 -7.87 -8.87 10.11
N GLU A 67 -7.80 -7.57 10.42
CA GLU A 67 -8.35 -6.52 9.57
C GLU A 67 -7.65 -6.43 8.20
N LEU A 68 -6.43 -6.99 8.09
CA LEU A 68 -5.73 -7.17 6.84
C LEU A 68 -5.56 -8.67 6.56
N ASP A 69 -6.04 -9.11 5.40
CA ASP A 69 -5.97 -10.51 4.93
C ASP A 69 -4.54 -10.85 4.44
N VAL A 70 -3.62 -11.04 5.39
CA VAL A 70 -2.20 -11.30 5.17
C VAL A 70 -1.64 -12.37 6.14
N PRO A 71 -0.60 -13.13 5.76
CA PRO A 71 -0.04 -14.16 6.64
C PRO A 71 0.56 -13.60 7.93
N LYS A 72 0.16 -14.18 9.07
CA LYS A 72 0.59 -13.75 10.42
C LYS A 72 2.09 -13.79 10.67
N HIS A 73 2.82 -14.69 10.00
CA HIS A 73 4.27 -14.80 10.17
C HIS A 73 5.02 -13.53 9.71
N LEU A 74 4.41 -12.71 8.85
CA LEU A 74 4.99 -11.44 8.41
C LEU A 74 4.94 -10.35 9.49
N ALA A 75 4.14 -10.51 10.55
CA ALA A 75 4.01 -9.51 11.60
C ALA A 75 5.35 -9.15 12.24
N ARG A 76 6.20 -10.17 12.49
CA ARG A 76 7.55 -9.96 13.03
C ARG A 76 8.42 -9.16 12.07
N GLN A 77 8.36 -9.50 10.79
CA GLN A 77 9.15 -8.81 9.77
C GLN A 77 8.71 -7.35 9.61
N VAL A 78 7.41 -7.05 9.62
CA VAL A 78 6.90 -5.68 9.56
C VAL A 78 7.33 -4.88 10.79
N HIS A 79 7.24 -5.48 11.98
CA HIS A 79 7.73 -4.87 13.22
C HIS A 79 9.21 -4.50 13.09
N ASP A 80 10.06 -5.45 12.72
CA ASP A 80 11.51 -5.22 12.67
C ASP A 80 11.87 -4.20 11.59
N LEU A 81 11.24 -4.25 10.41
CA LEU A 81 11.45 -3.27 9.35
C LEU A 81 11.01 -1.85 9.73
N TYR A 82 10.00 -1.71 10.58
CA TYR A 82 9.56 -0.41 11.07
C TYR A 82 10.45 0.11 12.20
N PHE A 83 10.70 -0.70 13.23
CA PHE A 83 11.42 -0.28 14.44
C PHE A 83 12.93 -0.23 14.24
N GLU A 84 13.49 -1.09 13.38
CA GLU A 84 14.90 -1.21 13.04
C GLU A 84 15.12 -1.09 11.51
N PRO A 85 14.83 0.09 10.92
CA PRO A 85 14.84 0.26 9.48
C PRO A 85 16.27 0.18 8.91
N GLN A 86 16.40 -0.59 7.83
CA GLN A 86 17.68 -0.78 7.11
C GLN A 86 18.08 0.46 6.29
N HIS A 87 17.11 1.28 5.88
CA HIS A 87 17.32 2.47 5.07
C HIS A 87 17.08 3.74 5.90
N ALA A 88 17.96 4.74 5.74
CA ALA A 88 17.89 5.99 6.49
C ALA A 88 16.57 6.76 6.25
N GLU A 89 16.02 6.66 5.04
CA GLU A 89 14.76 7.30 4.63
C GLU A 89 13.53 6.81 5.42
N PHE A 90 13.61 5.61 6.01
CA PHE A 90 12.53 5.01 6.81
C PHE A 90 12.77 5.11 8.32
N ARG A 91 13.85 5.79 8.75
CA ARG A 91 14.10 6.09 10.17
C ARG A 91 13.00 6.94 10.83
N PRO A 92 12.39 7.93 10.16
CA PRO A 92 11.30 8.69 10.76
C PRO A 92 10.15 7.76 11.17
N ARG A 93 9.62 7.95 12.38
CA ARG A 93 8.46 7.21 12.89
C ARG A 93 7.19 7.77 12.27
N SER A 94 6.96 7.52 10.98
CA SER A 94 5.82 8.09 10.26
C SER A 94 4.94 7.02 9.62
N MET A 95 3.74 7.42 9.17
CA MET A 95 2.85 6.53 8.42
C MET A 95 3.51 6.04 7.13
N TRP A 96 4.33 6.89 6.51
CA TRP A 96 5.11 6.53 5.32
C TRP A 96 6.10 5.38 5.59
N SER A 97 6.86 5.46 6.69
CA SER A 97 7.80 4.39 7.05
C SER A 97 7.07 3.10 7.39
N LEU A 98 5.92 3.18 8.05
CA LEU A 98 5.09 2.01 8.36
C LEU A 98 4.56 1.33 7.09
N SER A 99 4.03 2.10 6.14
CA SER A 99 3.61 1.59 4.83
C SER A 99 4.76 0.89 4.08
N ASN A 100 5.97 1.46 4.12
CA ASN A 100 7.13 0.85 3.51
C ASN A 100 7.59 -0.43 4.21
N ALA A 101 7.43 -0.52 5.53
CA ALA A 101 7.68 -1.76 6.28
C ALA A 101 6.73 -2.89 5.84
N PHE A 102 5.42 -2.61 5.74
CA PHE A 102 4.43 -3.58 5.23
C PHE A 102 4.75 -4.02 3.80
N THR A 103 4.93 -3.07 2.88
CA THR A 103 5.18 -3.41 1.46
C THR A 103 6.53 -4.11 1.27
N SER A 104 7.52 -3.86 2.12
CA SER A 104 8.79 -4.58 2.12
C SER A 104 8.65 -6.00 2.63
N ALA A 105 7.86 -6.24 3.68
CA ALA A 105 7.54 -7.60 4.14
C ALA A 105 6.76 -8.39 3.09
N PHE A 106 5.82 -7.75 2.37
CA PHE A 106 5.04 -8.40 1.32
C PHE A 106 5.87 -8.88 0.12
N LYS A 107 7.11 -8.39 -0.06
CA LYS A 107 8.01 -8.92 -1.10
C LYS A 107 8.36 -10.40 -0.90
N GLY A 108 8.17 -10.94 0.31
CA GLY A 108 8.35 -12.37 0.58
C GLY A 108 7.14 -13.24 0.17
N LEU A 109 6.06 -12.65 -0.34
CA LEU A 109 4.88 -13.37 -0.78
C LEU A 109 4.95 -13.74 -2.26
N GLU A 110 4.23 -14.80 -2.65
CA GLU A 110 3.98 -15.12 -4.05
C GLU A 110 3.28 -13.95 -4.76
N PRO A 111 3.48 -13.77 -6.09
CA PRO A 111 3.03 -12.56 -6.80
C PRO A 111 1.54 -12.22 -6.64
N ILE A 112 0.66 -13.23 -6.67
CA ILE A 112 -0.80 -13.02 -6.56
C ILE A 112 -1.19 -12.60 -5.13
N PRO A 113 -0.81 -13.33 -4.06
CA PRO A 113 -0.99 -12.86 -2.69
C PRO A 113 -0.36 -11.50 -2.40
N GLN A 114 0.87 -11.24 -2.89
CA GLN A 114 1.55 -9.96 -2.74
C GLN A 114 0.72 -8.81 -3.30
N PHE A 115 0.20 -9.00 -4.51
CA PHE A 115 -0.64 -8.00 -5.17
C PHE A 115 -1.92 -7.72 -4.37
N LYS A 116 -2.64 -8.77 -3.96
CA LYS A 116 -3.87 -8.64 -3.16
C LYS A 116 -3.62 -7.92 -1.84
N ALA A 117 -2.53 -8.27 -1.13
CA ALA A 117 -2.14 -7.65 0.12
C ALA A 117 -1.83 -6.15 -0.06
N THR A 118 -1.05 -5.82 -1.10
CA THR A 118 -0.65 -4.43 -1.40
C THR A 118 -1.85 -3.57 -1.80
N ALA A 119 -2.81 -4.12 -2.56
CA ALA A 119 -4.02 -3.41 -2.95
C ALA A 119 -4.92 -3.07 -1.74
N LYS A 120 -5.04 -3.96 -0.75
CA LYS A 120 -5.82 -3.73 0.47
C LYS A 120 -5.13 -2.81 1.48
N LEU A 121 -3.80 -2.77 1.48
CA LEU A 121 -3.00 -2.00 2.45
C LEU A 121 -3.30 -0.51 2.42
N GLY A 122 -3.47 0.08 1.22
CA GLY A 122 -3.70 1.51 1.07
C GLY A 122 -4.95 1.97 1.81
N ALA A 123 -6.07 1.28 1.61
CA ALA A 123 -7.33 1.59 2.30
C ALA A 123 -7.22 1.36 3.82
N PHE A 124 -6.59 0.25 4.23
CA PHE A 124 -6.36 -0.08 5.64
C PHE A 124 -5.62 1.04 6.39
N LEU A 125 -4.51 1.53 5.83
CA LEU A 125 -3.71 2.59 6.45
C LEU A 125 -4.41 3.95 6.40
N GLU A 126 -5.11 4.26 5.31
CA GLU A 126 -5.86 5.51 5.19
C GLU A 126 -6.96 5.65 6.25
N THR A 127 -7.67 4.56 6.56
CA THR A 127 -8.68 4.56 7.63
C THR A 127 -8.05 4.89 8.99
N ARG A 128 -6.87 4.35 9.28
CA ARG A 128 -6.14 4.58 10.55
C ARG A 128 -5.48 5.94 10.63
N PHE A 129 -5.01 6.43 9.49
CA PHE A 129 -4.49 7.78 9.36
C PHE A 129 -5.55 8.80 9.78
N LYS A 130 -6.77 8.70 9.24
CA LYS A 130 -7.91 9.57 9.59
C LYS A 130 -8.42 9.43 11.03
N GLN A 131 -8.11 8.33 11.71
CA GLN A 131 -8.48 8.13 13.12
C GLN A 131 -7.45 8.73 14.07
N SER A 132 -6.19 8.86 13.61
CA SER A 132 -5.06 9.29 14.44
C SER A 132 -4.71 10.78 14.27
N PHE A 133 -5.16 11.41 13.17
CA PHE A 133 -4.90 12.80 12.79
C PHE A 133 -6.18 13.45 12.26
#